data_AF-A0A2T6G1E9-F1
#
_entry.id   AF-A0A2T6G1E9-F1
#
_cell.length_a   1.000
_cell.length_b   1.000
_cell.length_c   1.000
_cell.angle_alpha   90.00
_cell.angle_beta   90.00
_cell.angle_gamma   90.00
#
_symmetry.space_group_name_H-M   'P 1'
#
loop_
_entity.id
_entity.type
_entity.pdbx_description
1 polymer ?
#
loop_
_entity_poly.entity_id
_entity_poly.type
_entity_poly.pdbx_seq_one_letter_code
_entity_poly.pdbx_strand_id
1 'polypeptide(L)'
;MKTPFKLLTLSIAGACLLTAGIPVSRASAEPSSASVPVQAVPISATVQQGAVKVSAKAVQEKTDLYSADLSIPVIEGLKDKKYQDELNDILERHAMKDLELLKKQAENDAAEAKKAGFEFRPYEVTVKYEVKAGGGAADADIFSIAVTTYAYTGGAHGLPRTDTYNVLNQDAAKRIELQDLFGADYKQTIDKHIKDEIAKHPDDYFKDGFEGIADTQSFYIHQGSAVIVFSPYEIAPYAAGMPEFTIPLPKQAQTPGTEAGGPPQKLVVNGTELSTVDAAVYADAKGTVTVPLRSVAEALGYELKWNAEQQAVELQKGARWTIVRAGKDEYVINKMAPISLGTAPAINSEGKMYVPLAFFSDILKADVKSEAGTITIR
;
A
#
# COMPACT_ATOMS: atom_id res chain seq x y z
N MET A 1 -3.16 -22.36 35.95
CA MET A 1 -4.14 -23.20 35.22
C MET A 1 -4.52 -22.45 33.96
N LYS A 2 -4.16 -23.00 32.79
CA LYS A 2 -4.41 -22.39 31.48
C LYS A 2 -5.85 -22.74 31.07
N THR A 3 -6.69 -21.74 30.87
CA THR A 3 -8.01 -21.89 30.25
C THR A 3 -7.87 -21.69 28.74
N PRO A 4 -8.24 -22.67 27.90
CA PRO A 4 -8.21 -22.48 26.45
C PRO A 4 -9.49 -21.79 25.98
N PHE A 5 -9.31 -20.72 25.19
CA PHE A 5 -10.37 -20.07 24.43
C PHE A 5 -10.77 -20.98 23.26
N LYS A 6 -12.07 -21.29 23.15
CA LYS A 6 -12.63 -22.15 22.10
C LYS A 6 -12.85 -21.37 20.81
N LEU A 7 -12.34 -21.90 19.70
CA LEU A 7 -12.70 -21.49 18.33
C LEU A 7 -14.18 -21.80 18.08
N LEU A 8 -14.94 -20.80 17.64
CA LEU A 8 -16.31 -20.98 17.13
C LEU A 8 -16.22 -21.39 15.66
N THR A 9 -16.51 -22.66 15.38
CA THR A 9 -16.86 -23.16 14.05
C THR A 9 -18.36 -22.93 13.82
N LEU A 10 -18.74 -22.03 12.92
CA LEU A 10 -20.11 -21.96 12.42
C LEU A 10 -20.31 -23.03 11.34
N SER A 11 -20.97 -24.11 11.72
CA SER A 11 -21.54 -25.10 10.81
C SER A 11 -22.98 -24.70 10.51
N ILE A 12 -23.30 -24.35 9.27
CA ILE A 12 -24.70 -24.19 8.83
C ILE A 12 -25.16 -25.53 8.27
N ALA A 13 -26.00 -26.23 9.04
CA ALA A 13 -26.70 -27.42 8.60
C ALA A 13 -28.21 -27.26 8.86
N GLY A 14 -28.96 -27.07 7.77
CA GLY A 14 -30.22 -27.75 7.46
C GLY A 14 -31.50 -27.35 8.21
N ALA A 15 -32.56 -27.06 7.44
CA ALA A 15 -33.87 -27.71 7.64
C ALA A 15 -34.79 -27.49 6.43
N CYS A 16 -35.00 -28.56 5.65
CA CYS A 16 -36.18 -28.72 4.82
C CYS A 16 -37.39 -29.00 5.72
N LEU A 17 -38.50 -28.28 5.52
CA LEU A 17 -39.84 -28.70 5.95
C LEU A 17 -40.85 -28.35 4.85
N LEU A 18 -41.49 -29.39 4.31
CA LEU A 18 -42.64 -29.32 3.40
C LEU A 18 -43.91 -29.06 4.22
N THR A 19 -44.83 -28.23 3.71
CA THR A 19 -46.27 -28.57 3.58
C THR A 19 -47.08 -27.51 2.80
N ALA A 20 -47.87 -28.03 1.84
CA ALA A 20 -49.19 -27.61 1.34
C ALA A 20 -49.44 -26.18 0.76
N GLY A 21 -49.33 -26.06 -0.56
CA GLY A 21 -50.46 -25.94 -1.52
C GLY A 21 -51.45 -24.77 -1.45
N ILE A 22 -51.26 -23.77 -2.32
CA ILE A 22 -52.33 -22.95 -2.97
C ILE A 22 -51.87 -22.66 -4.42
N PRO A 23 -52.73 -22.75 -5.46
CA PRO A 23 -52.30 -22.57 -6.84
C PRO A 23 -52.11 -21.08 -7.17
N VAL A 24 -50.90 -20.71 -7.61
CA VAL A 24 -50.62 -19.40 -8.20
C VAL A 24 -50.20 -19.60 -9.65
N SER A 25 -50.87 -18.86 -10.53
CA SER A 25 -50.71 -18.85 -11.98
C SER A 25 -49.24 -18.78 -12.41
N ARG A 26 -48.86 -19.68 -13.32
CA ARG A 26 -47.60 -19.64 -14.06
C ARG A 26 -47.60 -18.44 -15.01
N ALA A 27 -46.94 -17.35 -14.63
CA ALA A 27 -46.36 -16.42 -15.58
C ALA A 27 -44.92 -16.87 -15.82
N SER A 28 -44.65 -17.41 -17.02
CA SER A 28 -43.29 -17.67 -17.48
C SER A 28 -42.60 -16.33 -17.74
N ALA A 29 -41.77 -15.89 -16.79
CA ALA A 29 -40.76 -14.89 -17.06
C ALA A 29 -39.49 -15.63 -17.49
N GLU A 30 -39.17 -15.56 -18.78
CA GLU A 30 -37.88 -16.00 -19.31
C GLU A 30 -36.76 -15.13 -18.70
N PRO A 31 -35.66 -15.70 -18.18
CA PRO A 31 -34.49 -14.90 -17.86
C PRO A 31 -33.81 -14.53 -19.19
N SER A 32 -34.01 -13.28 -19.62
CA SER A 32 -33.22 -12.66 -20.68
C SER A 32 -31.80 -12.39 -20.17
N SER A 33 -30.97 -13.43 -20.10
CA SER A 33 -29.51 -13.28 -19.97
C SER A 33 -28.91 -13.03 -21.36
N ALA A 34 -29.14 -11.84 -21.90
CA ALA A 34 -28.37 -11.34 -23.03
C ALA A 34 -27.07 -10.75 -22.47
N SER A 35 -26.04 -11.58 -22.31
CA SER A 35 -24.67 -11.11 -22.15
C SER A 35 -24.28 -10.37 -23.43
N VAL A 36 -24.33 -9.04 -23.42
CA VAL A 36 -23.72 -8.25 -24.49
C VAL A 36 -22.21 -8.45 -24.36
N PRO A 37 -21.52 -9.02 -25.36
CA PRO A 37 -20.08 -9.10 -25.32
C PRO A 37 -19.53 -7.67 -25.39
N VAL A 38 -18.97 -7.18 -24.29
CA VAL A 38 -18.17 -5.96 -24.31
C VAL A 38 -16.88 -6.32 -25.02
N GLN A 39 -16.83 -6.00 -26.31
CA GLN A 39 -15.66 -6.17 -27.14
C GLN A 39 -14.58 -5.22 -26.61
N ALA A 40 -13.57 -5.76 -25.91
CA ALA A 40 -12.45 -4.98 -25.42
C ALA A 40 -11.72 -4.37 -26.62
N VAL A 41 -11.77 -3.04 -26.73
CA VAL A 41 -10.92 -2.30 -27.66
C VAL A 41 -9.50 -2.36 -27.09
N PRO A 42 -8.51 -2.94 -27.79
CA PRO A 42 -7.13 -2.85 -27.35
C PRO A 42 -6.66 -1.42 -27.57
N ILE A 43 -6.66 -0.62 -26.51
CA ILE A 43 -6.00 0.69 -26.53
C ILE A 43 -4.56 0.44 -26.08
N SER A 44 -3.75 -0.13 -26.98
CA SER A 44 -2.30 0.09 -26.95
C SER A 44 -2.04 1.48 -27.51
N ALA A 45 -2.50 2.52 -26.81
CA ALA A 45 -2.00 3.86 -27.05
C ALA A 45 -0.72 3.98 -26.22
N THR A 46 0.42 4.08 -26.89
CA THR A 46 1.61 4.66 -26.28
C THR A 46 1.23 6.08 -25.86
N VAL A 47 0.88 6.29 -24.59
CA VAL A 47 0.62 7.64 -24.07
C VAL A 47 1.97 8.33 -23.96
N GLN A 48 2.36 8.98 -25.04
CA GLN A 48 3.47 9.92 -25.05
C GLN A 48 2.92 11.28 -24.62
N GLN A 49 2.72 11.46 -23.32
CA GLN A 49 2.39 12.75 -22.71
C GLN A 49 3.10 12.85 -21.36
N GLY A 50 4.36 13.28 -21.40
CA GLY A 50 5.19 13.43 -20.22
C GLY A 50 6.68 13.42 -20.52
N ALA A 51 7.49 13.96 -19.61
CA ALA A 51 8.94 13.72 -19.63
C ALA A 51 9.24 12.23 -19.34
N VAL A 52 8.30 11.54 -18.69
CA VAL A 52 8.35 10.12 -18.36
C VAL A 52 7.48 9.33 -19.33
N LYS A 53 8.04 8.27 -19.91
CA LYS A 53 7.36 7.31 -20.77
C LYS A 53 7.06 6.05 -19.97
N VAL A 54 5.85 5.51 -20.14
CA VAL A 54 5.46 4.22 -19.56
C VAL A 54 5.14 3.25 -20.70
N SER A 55 5.72 2.05 -20.62
CA SER A 55 5.44 0.94 -21.52
C SER A 55 4.95 -0.27 -20.72
N ALA A 56 4.47 -1.32 -21.38
CA ALA A 56 3.99 -2.53 -20.72
C ALA A 56 4.94 -3.71 -20.98
N LYS A 57 5.41 -4.36 -19.92
CA LYS A 57 5.92 -5.73 -19.97
C LYS A 57 4.73 -6.68 -19.83
N ALA A 58 4.41 -7.38 -20.91
CA ALA A 58 3.29 -8.31 -20.95
C ALA A 58 3.69 -9.69 -20.39
N VAL A 59 2.88 -10.23 -19.48
CA VAL A 59 2.91 -11.65 -19.06
C VAL A 59 1.54 -12.25 -19.32
N GLN A 60 1.49 -13.23 -20.23
CA GLN A 60 0.26 -13.92 -20.61
C GLN A 60 0.42 -15.42 -20.43
N GLU A 61 -0.44 -16.00 -19.60
CA GLU A 61 -0.45 -17.44 -19.34
C GLU A 61 -1.90 -17.95 -19.36
N LYS A 62 -2.10 -19.17 -19.86
CA LYS A 62 -3.41 -19.83 -19.82
C LYS A 62 -3.21 -21.33 -19.62
N THR A 63 -3.83 -21.86 -18.58
CA THR A 63 -3.80 -23.27 -18.19
C THR A 63 -5.22 -23.73 -17.82
N ASP A 64 -5.37 -25.01 -17.49
CA ASP A 64 -6.62 -25.54 -16.93
C ASP A 64 -6.88 -25.06 -15.49
N LEU A 65 -5.88 -24.45 -14.84
CA LEU A 65 -5.98 -23.97 -13.46
C LEU A 65 -6.19 -22.46 -13.36
N TYR A 66 -5.65 -21.68 -14.29
CA TYR A 66 -5.76 -20.22 -14.29
C TYR A 66 -5.46 -19.59 -15.66
N SER A 67 -5.89 -18.34 -15.82
CA SER A 67 -5.43 -17.41 -16.85
C SER A 67 -4.82 -16.15 -16.23
N ALA A 68 -3.76 -15.65 -16.86
CA ALA A 68 -3.04 -14.46 -16.44
C ALA A 68 -2.88 -13.52 -17.65
N ASP A 69 -3.24 -12.25 -17.49
CA ASP A 69 -2.99 -11.17 -18.45
C ASP A 69 -2.47 -9.93 -17.71
N LEU A 70 -1.15 -9.84 -17.56
CA LEU A 70 -0.49 -8.79 -16.80
C LEU A 70 0.15 -7.80 -17.77
N SER A 71 -0.32 -6.56 -17.74
CA SER A 71 0.36 -5.40 -18.31
C SER A 71 1.16 -4.71 -17.21
N ILE A 72 2.40 -5.15 -16.98
CA ILE A 72 3.25 -4.60 -15.93
C ILE A 72 3.88 -3.30 -16.44
N PRO A 73 3.68 -2.15 -15.78
CA PRO A 73 4.26 -0.90 -16.24
C PRO A 73 5.80 -0.90 -16.11
N VAL A 74 6.46 -0.40 -17.14
CA VAL A 74 7.91 -0.14 -17.19
C VAL A 74 8.11 1.33 -17.49
N ILE A 75 8.75 2.01 -16.55
CA ILE A 75 8.94 3.45 -16.50
C ILE A 75 10.32 3.80 -17.05
N GLU A 76 10.36 4.74 -17.98
CA GLU A 76 11.57 5.32 -18.56
C GLU A 76 11.47 6.85 -18.54
N GLY A 77 12.59 7.54 -18.27
CA GLY A 77 12.66 8.99 -18.38
C GLY A 77 12.53 9.75 -17.07
N LEU A 78 12.51 9.07 -15.92
CA LEU A 78 12.76 9.74 -14.64
C LEU A 78 14.20 10.30 -14.63
N LYS A 79 14.38 11.46 -13.99
CA LYS A 79 15.67 12.14 -13.84
C LYS A 79 16.61 11.34 -12.93
N ASP A 80 16.10 10.85 -11.81
CA ASP A 80 16.78 9.89 -10.93
C ASP A 80 16.69 8.46 -11.49
N LYS A 81 17.79 7.97 -12.08
CA LYS A 81 17.85 6.62 -12.66
C LYS A 81 17.83 5.51 -11.64
N LYS A 82 18.40 5.73 -10.45
CA LYS A 82 18.39 4.71 -9.40
C LYS A 82 16.96 4.49 -8.90
N TYR A 83 16.25 5.57 -8.61
CA TYR A 83 14.84 5.49 -8.21
C TYR A 83 13.95 4.88 -9.30
N GLN A 84 14.23 5.19 -10.58
CA GLN A 84 13.52 4.58 -11.72
C GLN A 84 13.64 3.05 -11.71
N ASP A 85 14.87 2.54 -11.56
CA ASP A 85 15.13 1.11 -11.57
C ASP A 85 14.50 0.42 -10.35
N GLU A 86 14.56 1.05 -9.18
CA GLU A 86 13.90 0.57 -7.96
C GLU A 86 12.37 0.51 -8.11
N LEU A 87 11.75 1.54 -8.70
CA LEU A 87 10.32 1.57 -8.93
C LEU A 87 9.88 0.50 -9.94
N ASN A 88 10.63 0.31 -11.03
CA ASN A 88 10.37 -0.77 -11.99
C ASN A 88 10.46 -2.16 -11.35
N ASP A 89 11.44 -2.39 -10.48
CA ASP A 89 11.59 -3.64 -9.74
C ASP A 89 10.43 -3.86 -8.75
N ILE A 90 9.97 -2.82 -8.05
CA ILE A 90 8.78 -2.91 -7.18
C ILE A 90 7.54 -3.30 -7.97
N LEU A 91 7.29 -2.64 -9.11
CA LEU A 91 6.14 -2.88 -9.98
C LEU A 91 6.12 -4.33 -10.50
N GLU A 92 7.27 -4.81 -11.00
CA GLU A 92 7.40 -6.19 -11.46
C GLU A 92 7.22 -7.18 -10.31
N ARG A 93 7.90 -6.97 -9.17
CA ARG A 93 7.84 -7.87 -8.04
C ARG A 93 6.43 -8.00 -7.47
N HIS A 94 5.67 -6.91 -7.39
CA HIS A 94 4.28 -6.94 -6.93
C HIS A 94 3.40 -7.76 -7.87
N ALA A 95 3.45 -7.49 -9.17
CA ALA A 95 2.65 -8.20 -10.16
C ALA A 95 2.99 -9.71 -10.21
N MET A 96 4.29 -10.05 -10.15
CA MET A 96 4.73 -11.45 -10.16
C MET A 96 4.37 -12.18 -8.85
N LYS A 97 4.37 -11.49 -7.71
CA LYS A 97 3.92 -12.05 -6.43
C LYS A 97 2.42 -12.34 -6.46
N ASP A 98 1.59 -11.45 -6.99
CA ASP A 98 0.15 -11.68 -7.13
C ASP A 98 -0.12 -12.91 -8.04
N LEU A 99 0.63 -13.04 -9.14
CA LEU A 99 0.57 -14.21 -10.02
C LEU A 99 0.99 -15.50 -9.30
N GLU A 100 2.09 -15.49 -8.54
CA GLU A 100 2.57 -16.66 -7.79
C GLU A 100 1.54 -17.10 -6.73
N LEU A 101 0.96 -16.15 -6.01
CA LEU A 101 -0.08 -16.43 -5.01
C LEU A 101 -1.32 -17.05 -5.66
N LEU A 102 -1.76 -16.52 -6.80
CA LEU A 102 -2.88 -17.08 -7.55
C LEU A 102 -2.60 -18.50 -8.03
N LYS A 103 -1.41 -18.77 -8.59
CA LYS A 103 -0.98 -20.10 -9.04
C LYS A 103 -1.07 -21.11 -7.90
N LYS A 104 -0.47 -20.77 -6.75
CA LYS A 104 -0.46 -21.63 -5.57
C LYS A 104 -1.87 -21.90 -5.05
N GLN A 105 -2.73 -20.88 -5.04
CA GLN A 105 -4.12 -21.05 -4.59
C GLN A 105 -4.90 -21.95 -5.55
N ALA A 106 -4.79 -21.72 -6.87
CA ALA A 106 -5.47 -22.52 -7.88
C ALA A 106 -5.05 -24.01 -7.82
N GLU A 107 -3.76 -24.30 -7.61
CA GLU A 107 -3.27 -25.67 -7.43
C GLU A 107 -3.88 -26.36 -6.21
N ASN A 108 -3.91 -25.67 -5.07
CA ASN A 108 -4.47 -26.20 -3.83
C ASN A 108 -5.98 -26.45 -3.97
N ASP A 109 -6.72 -25.46 -4.49
CA ASP A 109 -8.17 -25.52 -4.57
C ASP A 109 -8.64 -26.51 -5.63
N ALA A 110 -7.89 -26.67 -6.73
CA ALA A 110 -8.15 -27.73 -7.71
C ALA A 110 -7.92 -29.13 -7.12
N ALA A 111 -6.88 -29.30 -6.29
CA ALA A 111 -6.64 -30.56 -5.60
C ALA A 111 -7.74 -30.88 -4.58
N GLU A 112 -8.26 -29.88 -3.87
CA GLU A 112 -9.37 -30.03 -2.94
C GLU A 112 -10.70 -30.31 -3.66
N ALA A 113 -11.02 -29.56 -4.71
CA ALA A 113 -12.21 -29.77 -5.53
C ALA A 113 -12.24 -31.19 -6.09
N LYS A 114 -11.10 -31.68 -6.60
CA LYS A 114 -10.98 -33.06 -7.08
C LYS A 114 -11.23 -34.10 -5.98
N LYS A 115 -10.73 -33.88 -4.75
CA LYS A 115 -10.97 -34.79 -3.61
C LYS A 115 -12.44 -34.78 -3.18
N ALA A 116 -13.10 -33.63 -3.26
CA ALA A 116 -14.49 -33.45 -2.88
C ALA A 116 -15.49 -33.80 -4.01
N GLY A 117 -15.00 -34.10 -5.22
CA GLY A 117 -15.85 -34.41 -6.38
C GLY A 117 -16.52 -33.19 -7.00
N PHE A 118 -15.98 -31.98 -6.77
CA PHE A 118 -16.44 -30.75 -7.39
C PHE A 118 -15.65 -30.41 -8.65
N GLU A 119 -16.32 -29.76 -9.60
CA GLU A 119 -15.67 -29.16 -10.77
C GLU A 119 -14.87 -27.93 -10.34
N PHE A 120 -13.59 -27.88 -10.68
CA PHE A 120 -12.75 -26.71 -10.51
C PHE A 120 -12.89 -25.79 -11.72
N ARG A 121 -13.10 -24.49 -11.47
CA ARG A 121 -13.13 -23.45 -12.51
C ARG A 121 -11.81 -22.67 -12.49
N PRO A 122 -11.16 -22.44 -13.64
CA PRO A 122 -9.90 -21.72 -13.69
C PRO A 122 -9.99 -20.33 -13.04
N TYR A 123 -8.94 -19.95 -12.32
CA TYR A 123 -8.80 -18.63 -11.74
C TYR A 123 -8.31 -17.60 -12.77
N GLU A 124 -8.46 -16.32 -12.45
CA GLU A 124 -8.02 -15.24 -13.33
C GLU A 124 -7.23 -14.20 -12.54
N VAL A 125 -6.12 -13.74 -13.11
CA VAL A 125 -5.44 -12.52 -12.67
C VAL A 125 -5.21 -11.60 -13.86
N THR A 126 -5.56 -10.33 -13.69
CA THR A 126 -5.19 -9.28 -14.65
C THR A 126 -4.51 -8.13 -13.93
N VAL A 127 -3.52 -7.52 -14.58
CA VAL A 127 -2.86 -6.30 -14.12
C VAL A 127 -2.96 -5.26 -15.24
N LYS A 128 -3.49 -4.09 -14.91
CA LYS A 128 -3.59 -2.94 -15.82
C LYS A 128 -3.04 -1.70 -15.13
N TYR A 129 -2.61 -0.71 -15.92
CA TYR A 129 -2.14 0.56 -15.37
C TYR A 129 -2.71 1.75 -16.12
N GLU A 130 -2.76 2.88 -15.43
CA GLU A 130 -3.14 4.18 -15.97
C GLU A 130 -2.15 5.24 -15.50
N VAL A 131 -1.55 5.98 -16.44
CA VAL A 131 -0.74 7.16 -16.13
C VAL A 131 -1.70 8.32 -15.84
N LYS A 132 -1.64 8.84 -14.62
CA LYS A 132 -2.48 9.94 -14.13
C LYS A 132 -1.78 11.30 -14.23
N ALA A 133 -0.45 11.32 -14.15
CA ALA A 133 0.40 12.49 -14.42
C ALA A 133 1.74 12.06 -15.04
N GLY A 134 2.24 12.79 -16.04
CA GLY A 134 3.34 12.38 -16.92
C GLY A 134 4.75 12.83 -16.49
N GLY A 135 4.89 13.51 -15.34
CA GLY A 135 6.20 13.87 -14.77
C GLY A 135 6.95 14.98 -15.51
N GLY A 136 6.27 15.73 -16.38
CA GLY A 136 6.83 16.90 -17.08
C GLY A 136 6.34 18.22 -16.51
N ALA A 137 6.74 19.34 -17.14
CA ALA A 137 6.37 20.69 -16.68
C ALA A 137 4.85 20.93 -16.62
N ALA A 138 4.06 20.30 -17.50
CA ALA A 138 2.60 20.39 -17.49
C ALA A 138 1.98 19.77 -16.22
N ASP A 139 2.70 18.86 -15.58
CA ASP A 139 2.31 18.18 -14.35
C ASP A 139 3.11 18.67 -13.14
N ALA A 140 3.78 19.83 -13.24
CA ALA A 140 4.68 20.33 -12.19
C ALA A 140 5.75 19.30 -11.76
N ASP A 141 6.30 18.56 -12.73
CA ASP A 141 7.23 17.44 -12.54
C ASP A 141 6.65 16.26 -11.73
N ILE A 142 5.33 16.18 -11.53
CA ILE A 142 4.69 15.06 -10.84
C ILE A 142 4.43 13.92 -11.81
N PHE A 143 5.03 12.77 -11.54
CA PHE A 143 4.67 11.50 -12.18
C PHE A 143 3.74 10.73 -11.26
N SER A 144 2.59 10.29 -11.77
CA SER A 144 1.60 9.54 -11.01
C SER A 144 1.03 8.41 -11.86
N ILE A 145 1.00 7.20 -11.32
CA ILE A 145 0.48 6.00 -11.99
C ILE A 145 -0.36 5.18 -11.00
N ALA A 146 -1.51 4.70 -11.49
CA ALA A 146 -2.35 3.74 -10.79
C ALA A 146 -2.23 2.37 -11.45
N VAL A 147 -2.02 1.32 -10.66
CA VAL A 147 -1.91 -0.07 -11.10
C VAL A 147 -3.05 -0.85 -10.46
N THR A 148 -3.92 -1.43 -11.28
CA THR A 148 -5.06 -2.21 -10.79
C THR A 148 -4.82 -3.69 -11.07
N THR A 149 -4.77 -4.48 -9.99
CA THR A 149 -4.74 -5.94 -10.03
C THR A 149 -6.14 -6.47 -9.76
N TYR A 150 -6.71 -7.20 -10.70
CA TYR A 150 -7.96 -7.95 -10.50
C TYR A 150 -7.64 -9.43 -10.34
N ALA A 151 -8.15 -10.04 -9.28
CA ALA A 151 -8.07 -11.48 -9.06
C ALA A 151 -9.46 -12.08 -8.92
N TYR A 152 -9.72 -13.16 -9.66
CA TYR A 152 -10.91 -14.01 -9.52
C TYR A 152 -10.51 -15.41 -9.10
N THR A 153 -10.93 -15.80 -7.90
CA THR A 153 -10.64 -17.11 -7.29
C THR A 153 -11.92 -17.90 -7.04
N GLY A 154 -12.96 -17.66 -7.85
CA GLY A 154 -14.30 -18.24 -7.69
C GLY A 154 -15.30 -17.28 -7.02
N GLY A 155 -16.54 -17.74 -6.86
CA GLY A 155 -17.64 -16.91 -6.35
C GLY A 155 -18.36 -16.12 -7.45
N ALA A 156 -19.04 -15.03 -7.07
CA ALA A 156 -19.85 -14.24 -8.00
C ALA A 156 -19.02 -13.26 -8.86
N HIS A 157 -17.88 -12.81 -8.36
CA HIS A 157 -17.01 -11.82 -9.01
C HIS A 157 -15.60 -11.85 -8.37
N GLY A 158 -14.61 -11.30 -9.07
CA GLY A 158 -13.29 -11.07 -8.50
C GLY A 158 -13.21 -9.79 -7.67
N LEU A 159 -12.02 -9.51 -7.15
CA LEU A 159 -11.74 -8.36 -6.30
C LEU A 159 -10.58 -7.56 -6.90
N PRO A 160 -10.84 -6.36 -7.45
CA PRO A 160 -9.78 -5.45 -7.84
C PRO A 160 -9.14 -4.78 -6.62
N ARG A 161 -7.82 -4.60 -6.68
CA ARG A 161 -6.99 -3.77 -5.79
C ARG A 161 -6.27 -2.73 -6.64
N THR A 162 -6.22 -1.48 -6.20
CA THR A 162 -5.46 -0.42 -6.87
C THR A 162 -4.30 0.05 -6.00
N ASP A 163 -3.09 -0.17 -6.51
CA ASP A 163 -1.83 0.34 -5.97
C ASP A 163 -1.44 1.62 -6.72
N THR A 164 -1.01 2.65 -6.00
CA THR A 164 -0.71 3.96 -6.58
C THR A 164 0.72 4.40 -6.28
N TYR A 165 1.39 5.00 -7.27
CA TYR A 165 2.77 5.46 -7.16
C TYR A 165 2.86 6.91 -7.61
N ASN A 166 3.30 7.79 -6.69
CA ASN A 166 3.41 9.23 -6.91
C ASN A 166 4.84 9.69 -6.65
N VAL A 167 5.42 10.37 -7.63
CA VAL A 167 6.85 10.72 -7.64
C VAL A 167 7.01 12.16 -8.11
N LEU A 168 7.80 12.93 -7.37
CA LEU A 168 8.33 14.21 -7.83
C LEU A 168 9.59 13.94 -8.67
N ASN A 169 9.50 14.18 -9.99
CA ASN A 169 10.53 13.86 -10.98
C ASN A 169 11.64 14.93 -11.00
N GLN A 170 12.55 14.83 -10.06
CA GLN A 170 13.73 15.70 -9.89
C GLN A 170 15.02 14.86 -9.92
N ASP A 171 16.19 15.51 -9.92
CA ASP A 171 17.50 14.84 -9.94
C ASP A 171 17.67 13.84 -8.79
N ALA A 172 17.11 14.18 -7.62
CA ALA A 172 16.81 13.25 -6.55
C ALA A 172 15.29 13.08 -6.50
N ALA A 173 14.80 11.92 -6.96
CA ALA A 173 13.37 11.69 -6.98
C ALA A 173 12.83 11.55 -5.56
N LYS A 174 11.62 12.08 -5.33
CA LYS A 174 10.94 11.99 -4.04
C LYS A 174 9.60 11.29 -4.21
N ARG A 175 9.33 10.25 -3.41
CA ARG A 175 7.98 9.71 -3.25
C ARG A 175 7.10 10.80 -2.62
N ILE A 176 5.93 11.03 -3.22
CA ILE A 176 4.96 12.00 -2.69
C ILE A 176 3.99 11.27 -1.78
N GLU A 177 3.78 11.82 -0.58
CA GLU A 177 2.79 11.35 0.39
C GLU A 177 1.69 12.40 0.59
N LEU A 178 0.54 12.00 1.14
CA LEU A 178 -0.58 12.95 1.39
C LEU A 178 -0.16 14.09 2.33
N GLN A 179 0.72 13.83 3.29
CA GLN A 179 1.27 14.86 4.18
C GLN A 179 2.09 15.91 3.41
N ASP A 180 2.80 15.52 2.34
CA ASP A 180 3.55 16.48 1.51
C ASP A 180 2.62 17.45 0.77
N LEU A 181 1.40 17.01 0.48
CA LEU A 181 0.41 17.76 -0.30
C LEU A 181 -0.47 18.66 0.58
N PHE A 182 -0.85 18.19 1.76
CA PHE A 182 -1.84 18.84 2.63
C PHE A 182 -1.28 19.28 4.00
N GLY A 183 -0.01 19.00 4.30
CA GLY A 183 0.64 19.36 5.56
C GLY A 183 0.30 18.41 6.72
N ALA A 184 0.64 18.84 7.95
CA ALA A 184 0.51 17.99 9.15
C ALA A 184 -0.94 17.54 9.43
N ASP A 185 -1.93 18.35 9.08
CA ASP A 185 -3.36 18.07 9.30
C ASP A 185 -4.03 17.41 8.08
N TYR A 186 -3.25 16.70 7.23
CA TYR A 186 -3.75 16.10 5.99
C TYR A 186 -4.96 15.19 6.21
N LYS A 187 -4.94 14.32 7.22
CA LYS A 187 -6.06 13.40 7.51
C LYS A 187 -7.33 14.16 7.81
N GLN A 188 -7.26 15.17 8.68
CA GLN A 188 -8.43 15.96 9.07
C GLN A 188 -9.03 16.69 7.86
N THR A 189 -8.16 17.23 6.99
CA THR A 189 -8.57 17.92 5.75
C THR A 189 -9.27 16.97 4.79
N ILE A 190 -8.66 15.80 4.55
CA ILE A 190 -9.17 14.80 3.60
C ILE A 190 -10.43 14.13 4.15
N ASP A 191 -10.43 13.68 5.41
CA ASP A 191 -11.56 13.02 6.05
C ASP A 191 -12.78 13.94 6.09
N LYS A 192 -12.57 15.24 6.35
CA LYS A 192 -13.64 16.22 6.28
C LYS A 192 -14.23 16.29 4.87
N HIS A 193 -13.39 16.40 3.85
CA HIS A 193 -13.84 16.46 2.47
C HIS A 193 -14.63 15.21 2.06
N ILE A 194 -14.10 14.02 2.36
CA ILE A 194 -14.75 12.74 2.05
C ILE A 194 -16.10 12.62 2.78
N LYS A 195 -16.18 12.99 4.07
CA LYS A 195 -17.45 13.02 4.81
C LYS A 195 -18.47 13.95 4.18
N ASP A 196 -18.04 15.14 3.75
CA ASP A 196 -18.90 16.12 3.09
C ASP A 196 -19.39 15.61 1.72
N GLU A 197 -18.57 14.84 0.97
CA GLU A 197 -18.99 14.20 -0.29
C GLU A 197 -19.94 13.00 -0.07
N ILE A 198 -19.62 12.10 0.87
CA ILE A 198 -20.50 10.95 1.22
C ILE A 198 -21.89 11.45 1.65
N ALA A 199 -21.96 12.56 2.40
CA ALA A 199 -23.22 13.12 2.87
C ALA A 199 -24.14 13.62 1.74
N LYS A 200 -23.61 13.87 0.53
CA LYS A 200 -24.42 14.24 -0.64
C LYS A 200 -25.14 13.04 -1.28
N HIS A 201 -24.57 11.84 -1.11
CA HIS A 201 -25.05 10.60 -1.72
C HIS A 201 -25.02 9.43 -0.72
N PRO A 202 -25.68 9.55 0.45
CA PRO A 202 -25.51 8.59 1.54
C PRO A 202 -25.98 7.16 1.21
N ASP A 203 -26.90 7.00 0.25
CA ASP A 203 -27.43 5.69 -0.17
C ASP A 203 -26.41 4.87 -0.98
N ASP A 204 -25.36 5.50 -1.51
CA ASP A 204 -24.30 4.83 -2.28
C ASP A 204 -23.24 4.20 -1.38
N TYR A 205 -23.22 4.53 -0.08
CA TYR A 205 -22.19 4.13 0.88
C TYR A 205 -22.75 3.32 2.04
N PHE A 206 -21.88 2.60 2.74
CA PHE A 206 -22.27 1.94 3.97
C PHE A 206 -22.55 2.96 5.06
N LYS A 207 -23.64 2.74 5.79
CA LYS A 207 -23.93 3.50 7.01
C LYS A 207 -22.76 3.32 7.99
N ASP A 208 -22.18 4.44 8.43
CA ASP A 208 -21.01 4.49 9.30
C ASP A 208 -19.76 3.80 8.72
N GLY A 209 -19.70 3.60 7.40
CA GLY A 209 -18.61 2.87 6.73
C GLY A 209 -17.30 3.61 6.57
N PHE A 210 -17.29 4.94 6.71
CA PHE A 210 -16.08 5.75 6.60
C PHE A 210 -15.63 6.29 7.97
N GLU A 211 -14.58 5.69 8.52
CA GLU A 211 -14.01 6.07 9.81
C GLU A 211 -12.86 7.10 9.66
N GLY A 212 -12.26 7.18 8.48
CA GLY A 212 -11.13 8.04 8.13
C GLY A 212 -10.17 7.33 7.17
N ILE A 213 -9.28 8.08 6.53
CA ILE A 213 -8.25 7.50 5.66
C ILE A 213 -7.14 6.79 6.44
N ALA A 214 -6.57 5.75 5.86
CA ALA A 214 -5.35 5.12 6.37
C ALA A 214 -4.12 6.03 6.17
N ASP A 215 -3.06 5.84 6.96
CA ASP A 215 -1.75 6.49 6.71
C ASP A 215 -1.17 6.11 5.34
N THR A 216 -1.50 4.90 4.88
CA THR A 216 -1.07 4.35 3.59
C THR A 216 -2.21 4.32 2.57
N GLN A 217 -3.20 5.22 2.67
CA GLN A 217 -4.32 5.27 1.73
C GLN A 217 -3.83 5.42 0.29
N SER A 218 -4.36 4.61 -0.62
CA SER A 218 -4.07 4.75 -2.06
C SER A 218 -4.59 6.08 -2.57
N PHE A 219 -3.74 6.81 -3.30
CA PHE A 219 -4.12 8.05 -3.95
C PHE A 219 -3.29 8.28 -5.20
N TYR A 220 -3.83 8.97 -6.19
CA TYR A 220 -3.07 9.44 -7.34
C TYR A 220 -3.21 10.95 -7.50
N ILE A 221 -2.31 11.57 -8.26
CA ILE A 221 -2.34 13.00 -8.53
C ILE A 221 -2.76 13.19 -9.98
N HIS A 222 -3.80 13.99 -10.19
CA HIS A 222 -4.33 14.28 -11.51
C HIS A 222 -4.85 15.71 -11.55
N GLN A 223 -4.45 16.49 -12.55
CA GLN A 223 -4.98 17.84 -12.81
C GLN A 223 -5.02 18.75 -11.56
N GLY A 224 -3.93 18.80 -10.80
CA GLY A 224 -3.81 19.66 -9.62
C GLY A 224 -4.66 19.23 -8.42
N SER A 225 -5.11 17.97 -8.39
CA SER A 225 -5.87 17.37 -7.29
C SER A 225 -5.23 16.05 -6.85
N ALA A 226 -5.39 15.72 -5.57
CA ALA A 226 -5.19 14.36 -5.09
C ALA A 226 -6.52 13.60 -5.19
N VAL A 227 -6.50 12.41 -5.77
CA VAL A 227 -7.66 11.54 -5.87
C VAL A 227 -7.45 10.35 -4.93
N ILE A 228 -8.26 10.28 -3.87
CA ILE A 228 -8.21 9.21 -2.87
C ILE A 228 -9.02 8.03 -3.38
N VAL A 229 -8.44 6.83 -3.36
CA VAL A 229 -9.03 5.60 -3.91
C VAL A 229 -9.37 4.65 -2.78
N PHE A 230 -10.58 4.11 -2.80
CA PHE A 230 -11.06 3.07 -1.89
C PHE A 230 -11.28 1.76 -2.67
N SER A 231 -10.90 0.64 -2.06
CA SER A 231 -11.15 -0.69 -2.62
C SER A 231 -12.66 -1.00 -2.59
N PRO A 232 -13.16 -1.94 -3.42
CA PRO A 232 -14.54 -2.40 -3.30
C PRO A 232 -14.78 -2.95 -1.89
N TYR A 233 -15.98 -2.69 -1.35
CA TYR A 233 -16.37 -3.03 0.03
C TYR A 233 -15.67 -2.27 1.15
N GLU A 234 -14.73 -1.35 0.87
CA GLU A 234 -14.05 -0.61 1.93
C GLU A 234 -15.03 0.34 2.64
N ILE A 235 -15.79 1.11 1.86
CA ILE A 235 -16.77 2.08 2.38
C ILE A 235 -18.14 2.01 1.70
N ALA A 236 -18.29 1.18 0.67
CA ALA A 236 -19.47 1.08 -0.19
C ALA A 236 -19.66 -0.35 -0.71
N PRO A 237 -20.89 -0.78 -1.07
CA PRO A 237 -21.13 -2.09 -1.67
C PRO A 237 -20.39 -2.22 -3.01
N TYR A 238 -20.10 -3.46 -3.43
CA TYR A 238 -19.39 -3.74 -4.70
C TYR A 238 -19.99 -3.07 -5.94
N ALA A 239 -21.32 -2.89 -5.96
CA ALA A 239 -22.01 -2.24 -7.07
C ALA A 239 -21.60 -0.77 -7.27
N ALA A 240 -21.07 -0.11 -6.23
CA ALA A 240 -20.50 1.23 -6.30
C ALA A 240 -19.09 1.25 -6.93
N GLY A 241 -18.50 0.08 -7.20
CA GLY A 241 -17.16 -0.05 -7.77
C GLY A 241 -16.07 0.30 -6.75
N MET A 242 -15.10 1.11 -7.18
CA MET A 242 -14.01 1.65 -6.37
C MET A 242 -14.27 3.14 -6.16
N PRO A 243 -14.78 3.55 -4.99
CA PRO A 243 -15.06 4.96 -4.73
C PRO A 243 -13.78 5.81 -4.83
N GLU A 244 -13.87 6.94 -5.53
CA GLU A 244 -12.78 7.91 -5.66
C GLU A 244 -13.25 9.30 -5.21
N PHE A 245 -12.40 10.01 -4.45
CA PHE A 245 -12.68 11.37 -3.99
C PHE A 245 -11.59 12.33 -4.43
N THR A 246 -11.96 13.32 -5.22
CA THR A 246 -11.03 14.31 -5.79
C THR A 246 -10.92 15.53 -4.87
N ILE A 247 -9.77 15.73 -4.24
CA ILE A 247 -9.47 16.87 -3.38
C ILE A 247 -8.49 17.81 -4.09
N PRO A 248 -8.87 19.07 -4.39
CA PRO A 248 -7.96 20.05 -4.94
C PRO A 248 -6.74 20.28 -4.06
N LEU A 249 -5.55 20.31 -4.65
CA LEU A 249 -4.33 20.60 -3.89
C LEU A 249 -4.33 22.05 -3.37
N PRO A 250 -3.76 22.33 -2.18
CA PRO A 250 -3.53 23.70 -1.72
C PRO A 250 -2.66 24.46 -2.73
N LYS A 251 -2.89 25.78 -2.87
CA LYS A 251 -2.13 26.63 -3.83
C LYS A 251 -0.60 26.52 -3.71
N GLN A 252 -0.08 26.22 -2.51
CA GLN A 252 1.35 26.02 -2.25
C GLN A 252 1.90 24.72 -2.86
N ALA A 253 1.08 23.66 -2.91
CA ALA A 253 1.44 22.36 -3.50
C ALA A 253 1.30 22.34 -5.04
N GLN A 254 0.78 23.43 -5.64
CA GLN A 254 0.61 23.57 -7.10
C GLN A 254 1.78 24.31 -7.78
N THR A 255 2.75 24.83 -7.02
CA THR A 255 3.93 25.55 -7.53
C THR A 255 5.18 24.66 -7.45
N PRO A 256 5.80 24.27 -8.59
CA PRO A 256 7.09 23.59 -8.55
C PRO A 256 8.16 24.53 -7.98
N GLY A 257 8.86 24.10 -6.93
CA GLY A 257 10.03 24.79 -6.38
C GLY A 257 9.80 25.73 -5.20
N THR A 258 8.67 25.65 -4.49
CA THR A 258 8.57 26.31 -3.17
C THR A 258 8.79 25.26 -2.09
N GLU A 259 9.94 25.31 -1.43
CA GLU A 259 10.27 24.53 -0.23
C GLU A 259 9.23 24.80 0.87
N ALA A 260 8.17 24.00 0.91
CA ALA A 260 7.44 23.76 2.13
C ALA A 260 8.30 22.81 2.97
N GLY A 261 8.81 23.31 4.09
CA GLY A 261 9.58 22.53 5.06
C GLY A 261 8.80 21.31 5.52
N GLY A 262 8.98 20.19 4.82
CA GLY A 262 8.51 18.87 5.23
C GLY A 262 9.42 18.26 6.28
N PRO A 263 9.03 17.12 6.88
CA PRO A 263 9.91 16.35 7.74
C PRO A 263 11.19 16.00 6.97
N PRO A 264 12.32 15.83 7.66
CA PRO A 264 13.61 15.72 7.01
C PRO A 264 13.69 14.53 6.05
N GLN A 265 13.98 14.84 4.79
CA GLN A 265 13.94 13.96 3.63
C GLN A 265 15.29 13.25 3.38
N LYS A 266 16.35 13.67 4.07
CA LYS A 266 17.70 13.12 3.92
C LYS A 266 18.19 12.57 5.25
N LEU A 267 18.72 11.35 5.23
CA LEU A 267 19.34 10.72 6.39
C LEU A 267 20.82 10.47 6.10
N VAL A 268 21.69 11.18 6.82
CA VAL A 268 23.14 11.08 6.68
C VAL A 268 23.70 10.41 7.93
N VAL A 269 24.32 9.25 7.77
CA VAL A 269 24.91 8.49 8.88
C VAL A 269 26.42 8.41 8.69
N ASN A 270 27.20 8.87 9.67
CA ASN A 270 28.67 8.95 9.58
C ASN A 270 29.19 9.68 8.32
N GLY A 271 28.42 10.65 7.82
CA GLY A 271 28.77 11.41 6.60
C GLY A 271 28.39 10.72 5.29
N THR A 272 27.80 9.51 5.35
CA THR A 272 27.25 8.80 4.19
C THR A 272 25.75 9.03 4.13
N GLU A 273 25.25 9.52 3.00
CA GLU A 273 23.82 9.62 2.73
C GLU A 273 23.24 8.22 2.48
N LEU A 274 22.24 7.83 3.27
CA LEU A 274 21.52 6.57 3.08
C LEU A 274 20.52 6.71 1.93
N SER A 275 20.33 5.64 1.16
CA SER A 275 19.40 5.62 0.03
C SER A 275 17.98 5.95 0.48
N THR A 276 17.15 6.58 -0.37
CA THR A 276 15.77 6.99 -0.02
C THR A 276 14.87 5.83 0.44
N VAL A 277 15.14 4.60 -0.03
CA VAL A 277 14.47 3.35 0.37
C VAL A 277 14.93 2.85 1.77
N ASP A 278 16.15 3.19 2.15
CA ASP A 278 16.78 2.90 3.45
C ASP A 278 16.72 4.08 4.43
N ALA A 279 16.22 5.23 3.98
CA ALA A 279 16.19 6.49 4.70
C ALA A 279 14.77 6.99 4.96
N ALA A 280 13.73 6.28 4.50
CA ALA A 280 12.35 6.71 4.68
C ALA A 280 12.08 7.05 6.15
N VAL A 281 11.92 8.34 6.43
CA VAL A 281 11.66 8.89 7.75
C VAL A 281 10.16 9.08 7.85
N TYR A 282 9.51 8.47 8.84
CA TYR A 282 8.07 8.59 9.02
C TYR A 282 7.77 9.36 10.29
N ALA A 283 6.83 10.29 10.23
CA ALA A 283 6.15 10.72 11.45
C ALA A 283 5.12 9.63 11.81
N ASP A 284 5.17 9.10 13.03
CA ASP A 284 4.08 8.24 13.51
C ASP A 284 2.79 9.06 13.70
N ALA A 285 1.69 8.40 14.09
CA ALA A 285 0.40 9.06 14.34
C ALA A 285 0.44 10.20 15.40
N LYS A 286 1.54 10.32 16.16
CA LYS A 286 1.77 11.38 17.16
C LYS A 286 2.71 12.47 16.67
N GLY A 287 3.19 12.40 15.44
CA GLY A 287 4.20 13.32 14.89
C GLY A 287 5.63 12.98 15.27
N THR A 288 5.89 11.83 15.90
CA THR A 288 7.25 11.41 16.28
C THR A 288 7.99 10.92 15.05
N VAL A 289 9.14 11.53 14.77
CA VAL A 289 10.05 11.11 13.71
C VAL A 289 10.61 9.72 14.00
N THR A 290 10.41 8.78 13.08
CA THR A 290 10.92 7.41 13.13
C THR A 290 11.80 7.11 11.92
N VAL A 291 12.84 6.31 12.12
CA VAL A 291 13.83 5.97 11.10
C VAL A 291 14.09 4.46 11.08
N PRO A 292 14.54 3.87 9.96
CA PRO A 292 14.70 2.43 9.84
C PRO A 292 15.89 1.94 10.66
N LEU A 293 15.60 1.13 11.68
CA LEU A 293 16.57 0.70 12.69
C LEU A 293 17.82 0.07 12.07
N ARG A 294 17.62 -0.85 11.11
CA ARG A 294 18.72 -1.63 10.51
C ARG A 294 19.69 -0.72 9.77
N SER A 295 19.20 0.04 8.81
CA SER A 295 20.03 0.86 7.92
C SER A 295 20.85 1.89 8.71
N VAL A 296 20.26 2.54 9.72
CA VAL A 296 20.99 3.50 10.56
C VAL A 296 22.00 2.80 11.46
N ALA A 297 21.59 1.74 12.16
CA ALA A 297 22.44 1.09 13.14
C ALA A 297 23.65 0.40 12.49
N GLU A 298 23.47 -0.28 11.35
CA GLU A 298 24.56 -0.87 10.58
C GLU A 298 25.54 0.20 10.07
N ALA A 299 25.04 1.34 9.58
CA ALA A 299 25.88 2.47 9.16
C ALA A 299 26.62 3.14 10.33
N LEU A 300 26.07 3.06 11.55
CA LEU A 300 26.78 3.41 12.79
C LEU A 300 27.76 2.33 13.26
N GLY A 301 27.85 1.19 12.57
CA GLY A 301 28.76 0.09 12.88
C GLY A 301 28.27 -0.84 13.99
N TYR A 302 26.96 -0.96 14.19
CA TYR A 302 26.37 -2.00 15.04
C TYR A 302 26.14 -3.28 14.26
N GLU A 303 26.39 -4.42 14.92
CA GLU A 303 25.94 -5.74 14.47
C GLU A 303 24.51 -5.99 14.94
N LEU A 304 23.67 -6.53 14.06
CA LEU A 304 22.25 -6.77 14.33
C LEU A 304 21.91 -8.25 14.28
N LYS A 305 21.10 -8.70 15.24
CA LYS A 305 20.56 -10.06 15.28
C LYS A 305 19.05 -10.04 15.48
N TRP A 306 18.32 -10.62 14.53
CA TRP A 306 16.88 -10.79 14.64
C TRP A 306 16.52 -11.97 15.56
N ASN A 307 15.55 -11.76 16.45
CA ASN A 307 14.92 -12.76 17.28
C ASN A 307 13.43 -12.84 16.92
N ALA A 308 13.06 -13.86 16.15
CA ALA A 308 11.69 -14.04 15.65
C ALA A 308 10.68 -14.34 16.78
N GLU A 309 11.07 -15.14 17.78
CA GLU A 309 10.21 -15.51 18.91
C GLU A 309 9.80 -14.28 19.73
N GLN A 310 10.72 -13.33 19.86
CA GLN A 310 10.51 -12.12 20.65
C GLN A 310 10.16 -10.88 19.82
N GLN A 311 10.03 -11.03 18.49
CA GLN A 311 9.89 -9.95 17.51
C GLN A 311 10.83 -8.77 17.79
N ALA A 312 12.11 -9.09 17.97
CA ALA A 312 13.10 -8.16 18.48
C ALA A 312 14.39 -8.15 17.67
N VAL A 313 15.07 -7.00 17.64
CA VAL A 313 16.41 -6.84 17.08
C VAL A 313 17.36 -6.57 18.24
N GLU A 314 18.37 -7.42 18.41
CA GLU A 314 19.52 -7.14 19.28
C GLU A 314 20.57 -6.37 18.47
N LEU A 315 21.12 -5.31 19.07
CA LEU A 315 22.19 -4.49 18.49
C LEU A 315 23.43 -4.55 19.40
N GLN A 316 24.60 -4.71 18.80
CA GLN A 316 25.87 -4.73 19.52
C GLN A 316 26.96 -3.93 18.80
N LYS A 317 27.68 -3.07 19.54
CA LYS A 317 28.89 -2.40 19.08
C LYS A 317 29.90 -2.29 20.23
N GLY A 318 30.96 -3.10 20.17
CA GLY A 318 31.90 -3.22 21.29
C GLY A 318 31.19 -3.64 22.58
N ALA A 319 31.29 -2.80 23.63
CA ALA A 319 30.62 -3.03 24.91
C ALA A 319 29.17 -2.51 24.98
N ARG A 320 28.69 -1.79 23.96
CA ARG A 320 27.31 -1.29 23.91
C ARG A 320 26.39 -2.38 23.38
N TRP A 321 25.40 -2.76 24.19
CA TRP A 321 24.36 -3.71 23.81
C TRP A 321 22.97 -3.14 24.07
N THR A 322 22.04 -3.37 23.15
CA THR A 322 20.62 -3.02 23.31
C THR A 322 19.74 -4.04 22.60
N ILE A 323 18.46 -4.08 22.96
CA ILE A 323 17.43 -4.86 22.28
C ILE A 323 16.20 -3.98 22.06
N VAL A 324 15.67 -4.02 20.84
CA VAL A 324 14.49 -3.27 20.41
C VAL A 324 13.38 -4.27 20.08
N ARG A 325 12.19 -4.09 20.65
CA ARG A 325 11.05 -5.02 20.51
C ARG A 325 9.89 -4.34 19.79
N ALA A 326 9.36 -4.99 18.77
CA ALA A 326 8.18 -4.48 18.06
C ALA A 326 6.99 -4.31 19.02
N GLY A 327 6.27 -3.20 18.90
CA GLY A 327 5.06 -2.89 19.65
C GLY A 327 5.25 -2.53 21.12
N LYS A 328 6.49 -2.43 21.62
CA LYS A 328 6.78 -2.06 23.01
C LYS A 328 7.66 -0.82 23.12
N ASP A 329 7.15 0.22 23.76
CA ASP A 329 7.91 1.43 24.11
C ASP A 329 8.82 1.18 25.33
N GLU A 330 9.77 0.25 25.15
CA GLU A 330 10.69 -0.24 26.17
C GLU A 330 12.08 -0.42 25.55
N TYR A 331 12.98 0.53 25.80
CA TYR A 331 14.33 0.53 25.23
C TYR A 331 15.38 0.26 26.30
N VAL A 332 16.18 -0.79 26.11
CA VAL A 332 17.17 -1.25 27.09
C VAL A 332 18.57 -0.87 26.63
N ILE A 333 19.40 -0.28 27.48
CA ILE A 333 20.84 -0.13 27.22
C ILE A 333 21.63 -0.91 28.27
N ASN A 334 22.60 -1.71 27.84
CA ASN A 334 23.53 -2.46 28.72
C ASN A 334 22.83 -3.23 29.86
N LYS A 335 21.65 -3.82 29.57
CA LYS A 335 20.82 -4.59 30.52
C LYS A 335 20.32 -3.79 31.74
N MET A 336 20.28 -2.46 31.63
CA MET A 336 19.63 -1.59 32.63
C MET A 336 18.10 -1.61 32.49
N ALA A 337 17.41 -0.95 33.43
CA ALA A 337 15.96 -0.79 33.37
C ALA A 337 15.54 -0.15 32.03
N PRO A 338 14.43 -0.59 31.41
CA PRO A 338 13.94 -0.02 30.17
C PRO A 338 13.59 1.47 30.31
N ILE A 339 13.90 2.24 29.27
CA ILE A 339 13.54 3.65 29.10
C ILE A 339 12.41 3.72 28.07
N SER A 340 11.37 4.51 28.32
CA SER A 340 10.32 4.83 27.34
C SER A 340 10.70 6.09 26.56
N LEU A 341 10.49 6.07 25.25
CA LEU A 341 10.74 7.19 24.33
C LEU A 341 9.43 7.79 23.77
N GLY A 342 8.27 7.34 24.23
CA GLY A 342 6.95 7.87 23.88
C GLY A 342 6.30 7.25 22.62
N THR A 343 7.09 6.50 21.86
CA THR A 343 6.69 5.80 20.63
C THR A 343 7.33 4.42 20.59
N ALA A 344 6.51 3.39 20.38
CA ALA A 344 6.99 2.01 20.27
C ALA A 344 7.59 1.72 18.89
N PRO A 345 8.55 0.79 18.77
CA PRO A 345 9.04 0.32 17.47
C PRO A 345 7.92 -0.34 16.66
N ALA A 346 7.86 -0.07 15.35
CA ALA A 346 6.88 -0.65 14.44
C ALA A 346 7.56 -1.38 13.30
N ILE A 347 6.89 -2.42 12.76
CA ILE A 347 7.33 -3.12 11.56
C ILE A 347 6.37 -2.75 10.43
N ASN A 348 6.89 -2.26 9.31
CA ASN A 348 6.06 -1.90 8.15
C ASN A 348 5.64 -3.15 7.35
N SER A 349 4.82 -2.96 6.32
CA SER A 349 4.36 -4.04 5.41
C SER A 349 5.50 -4.75 4.65
N GLU A 350 6.67 -4.12 4.55
CA GLU A 350 7.89 -4.70 3.96
C GLU A 350 8.75 -5.50 4.98
N GLY A 351 8.35 -5.55 6.25
CA GLY A 351 9.12 -6.23 7.31
C GLY A 351 10.29 -5.42 7.88
N LYS A 352 10.40 -4.13 7.56
CA LYS A 352 11.42 -3.22 8.11
C LYS A 352 10.98 -2.66 9.46
N MET A 353 11.88 -2.71 10.44
CA MET A 353 11.63 -2.14 11.77
C MET A 353 12.03 -0.66 11.83
N TYR A 354 11.10 0.16 12.31
CA TYR A 354 11.26 1.59 12.55
C TYR A 354 11.30 1.89 14.04
N VAL A 355 12.14 2.84 14.43
CA VAL A 355 12.28 3.32 15.81
C VAL A 355 12.27 4.85 15.84
N PRO A 356 11.86 5.47 16.96
CA PRO A 356 11.95 6.91 17.15
C PRO A 356 13.37 7.41 16.95
N LEU A 357 13.53 8.61 16.38
CA LEU A 357 14.84 9.24 16.21
C LEU A 357 15.60 9.36 17.54
N ALA A 358 14.87 9.62 18.63
CA ALA A 358 15.40 9.67 19.99
C ALA A 358 16.09 8.37 20.44
N PHE A 359 15.81 7.23 19.80
CA PHE A 359 16.55 5.98 20.07
C PHE A 359 18.05 6.16 19.82
N PHE A 360 18.43 6.88 18.76
CA PHE A 360 19.84 7.05 18.40
C PHE A 360 20.55 8.00 19.36
N SER A 361 19.91 9.09 19.78
CA SER A 361 20.49 10.03 20.76
C SER A 361 20.48 9.48 22.18
N ASP A 362 19.37 8.86 22.60
CA ASP A 362 19.12 8.61 24.02
C ASP A 362 19.55 7.20 24.43
N ILE A 363 19.48 6.24 23.50
CA ILE A 363 19.88 4.85 23.74
C ILE A 363 21.26 4.59 23.14
N LEU A 364 21.47 4.88 21.84
CA LEU A 364 22.77 4.61 21.21
C LEU A 364 23.83 5.68 21.51
N LYS A 365 23.44 6.81 22.10
CA LYS A 365 24.31 7.97 22.41
C LYS A 365 25.06 8.49 21.17
N ALA A 366 24.38 8.49 20.03
CA ALA A 366 24.83 9.12 18.79
C ALA A 366 24.56 10.63 18.82
N ASP A 367 25.36 11.41 18.09
CA ASP A 367 25.06 12.83 17.83
C ASP A 367 24.00 12.90 16.74
N VAL A 368 22.82 13.42 17.08
CA VAL A 368 21.68 13.56 16.17
C VAL A 368 21.40 15.05 15.95
N LYS A 369 21.41 15.48 14.69
CA LYS A 369 21.05 16.85 14.28
C LYS A 369 19.98 16.82 13.22
N SER A 370 19.05 17.77 13.30
CA SER A 370 18.02 17.99 12.28
C SER A 370 18.10 19.43 11.81
N GLU A 371 18.49 19.64 10.55
CA GLU A 371 18.64 20.97 9.94
C GLU A 371 18.14 20.93 8.49
N ALA A 372 17.34 21.91 8.07
CA ALA A 372 16.93 22.14 6.68
C ALA A 372 16.53 20.86 5.91
N GLY A 373 15.70 20.01 6.54
CA GLY A 373 15.23 18.79 5.91
C GLY A 373 16.24 17.62 5.88
N THR A 374 17.33 17.68 6.64
CA THR A 374 18.33 16.60 6.79
C THR A 374 18.47 16.17 8.24
N ILE A 375 18.39 14.87 8.50
CA ILE A 375 18.82 14.25 9.76
C ILE A 375 20.27 13.78 9.57
N THR A 376 21.17 14.25 10.41
CA THR A 376 22.54 13.73 10.52
C THR A 376 22.68 12.93 11.81
N ILE A 377 23.22 11.72 11.72
CA ILE A 377 23.51 10.83 12.86
C ILE A 377 24.99 10.43 12.83
N ARG A 378 25.73 10.62 13.91
CA ARG A 378 27.17 10.28 14.02
C ARG A 378 27.51 9.52 15.29
#